data_AF-A0A7J9YYU3-F1
#
_entry.id   AF-A0A7J9YYU3-F1
#
_cell.length_a   1.000
_cell.length_b   1.000
_cell.length_c   1.000
_cell.angle_alpha   90.00
_cell.angle_beta   90.00
_cell.angle_gamma   90.00
#
_symmetry.space_group_name_H-M   'P 1'
#
loop_
_entity.id
_entity.type
_entity.pdbx_description
1 polymer ?
#
loop_
_entity_poly.entity_id
_entity_poly.type
_entity_poly.pdbx_seq_one_letter_code
_entity_poly.pdbx_strand_id
1 'polypeptide(L)'
;MPAPFFSSAVLAGFTLLELADDPAAAEILEGVATGATIATLALDEGDGAWDPARVTVTAHREGSSYRLAGRKPQVLDGTVAEQILVVARLDGAPALFAAPSSSVKRKQLRTLDPTRRQARIDLNDAPAQLLGPDDATATLATALDRARVVLAAEQLGVARRCLEMTVEYAGLRFQFGRPIGSFQAVRHGLADM
;
A
#
# COMPACT_ATOMS: atom_id res chain seq x y z
N MET A 1 2.44 -18.27 -0.53
CA MET A 1 2.59 -16.93 0.07
C MET A 1 1.38 -16.10 -0.33
N PRO A 2 0.83 -15.23 0.53
CA PRO A 2 -0.21 -14.30 0.09
C PRO A 2 0.33 -13.46 -1.08
N ALA A 3 -0.48 -13.30 -2.12
CA ALA A 3 -0.15 -12.46 -3.27
C ALA A 3 -0.19 -10.96 -2.87
N PRO A 4 0.50 -10.06 -3.59
CA PRO A 4 0.55 -8.61 -3.30
C PRO A 4 -0.79 -7.89 -3.59
N PHE A 5 -1.89 -8.33 -2.97
CA PHE A 5 -3.23 -7.84 -3.28
C PHE A 5 -3.40 -6.35 -2.94
N PHE A 6 -3.11 -5.96 -1.69
CA PHE A 6 -3.33 -4.59 -1.25
C PHE A 6 -2.36 -3.59 -1.89
N SER A 7 -1.09 -3.96 -2.06
CA SER A 7 -0.08 -3.12 -2.71
C SER A 7 -0.33 -2.96 -4.22
N SER A 8 -0.61 -4.07 -4.91
CA SER A 8 -0.75 -4.06 -6.37
C SER A 8 -2.17 -3.79 -6.84
N ALA A 9 -3.14 -4.64 -6.49
CA ALA A 9 -4.50 -4.51 -7.01
C ALA A 9 -5.26 -3.32 -6.42
N VAL A 10 -4.99 -2.97 -5.16
CA VAL A 10 -5.70 -1.88 -4.47
C VAL A 10 -4.97 -0.56 -4.61
N LEU A 11 -3.78 -0.40 -4.00
CA LEU A 11 -3.07 0.87 -4.00
C LEU A 11 -2.64 1.28 -5.41
N ALA A 12 -1.84 0.44 -6.09
CA ALA A 12 -1.40 0.77 -7.46
C ALA A 12 -2.56 0.73 -8.46
N GLY A 13 -3.41 -0.30 -8.40
CA GLY A 13 -4.56 -0.46 -9.30
C GLY A 13 -5.52 0.73 -9.28
N PHE A 14 -5.97 1.18 -8.10
CA PHE A 14 -6.85 2.36 -8.02
C PHE A 14 -6.16 3.66 -8.43
N THR A 15 -4.86 3.80 -8.16
CA THR A 15 -4.11 4.99 -8.59
C THR A 15 -4.01 5.05 -10.12
N LEU A 16 -3.70 3.92 -10.77
CA LEU A 16 -3.60 3.83 -12.23
C LEU A 16 -4.97 3.96 -12.90
N LEU A 17 -6.04 3.45 -12.27
CA LEU A 17 -7.40 3.58 -12.78
C LEU A 17 -7.86 5.03 -12.90
N GLU A 18 -7.45 5.91 -11.98
CA GLU A 18 -7.73 7.36 -12.07
C GLU A 18 -6.95 8.05 -13.20
N LEU A 19 -5.98 7.36 -13.81
CA LEU A 19 -5.14 7.84 -14.90
C LEU A 19 -5.30 6.99 -16.17
N ALA A 20 -6.41 6.28 -16.34
CA ALA A 20 -6.59 5.33 -17.45
C ALA A 20 -6.51 5.96 -18.86
N ASP A 21 -6.63 7.29 -18.98
CA ASP A 21 -6.45 8.02 -20.24
C ASP A 21 -4.95 8.25 -20.58
N ASP A 22 -4.04 8.10 -19.61
CA ASP A 22 -2.60 8.11 -19.83
C ASP A 22 -2.15 6.74 -20.37
N PRO A 23 -1.52 6.66 -21.57
CA PRO A 23 -1.17 5.37 -22.18
C PRO A 23 -0.24 4.50 -21.33
N ALA A 24 0.70 5.11 -20.60
CA ALA A 24 1.64 4.36 -19.78
C ALA A 24 0.98 3.86 -18.49
N ALA A 25 0.09 4.66 -17.90
CA ALA A 25 -0.70 4.22 -16.76
C ALA A 25 -1.67 3.08 -17.16
N ALA A 26 -2.30 3.17 -18.34
CA ALA A 26 -3.19 2.15 -18.87
C ALA A 26 -2.48 0.81 -19.12
N GLU A 27 -1.28 0.84 -19.70
CA GLU A 27 -0.46 -0.37 -19.92
C GLU A 27 -0.11 -1.07 -18.59
N ILE A 28 0.34 -0.30 -17.59
CA ILE A 28 0.64 -0.85 -16.26
C ILE A 28 -0.63 -1.40 -15.61
N LEU A 29 -1.76 -0.69 -15.74
CA LEU A 29 -3.05 -1.12 -15.18
C LEU A 29 -3.51 -2.46 -15.78
N GLU A 30 -3.37 -2.64 -17.09
CA GLU A 30 -3.70 -3.91 -17.77
C GLU A 30 -2.82 -5.05 -17.23
N GLY A 31 -1.52 -4.81 -17.08
CA GLY A 31 -0.60 -5.78 -16.47
C GLY A 31 -0.98 -6.13 -15.02
N VAL A 32 -1.38 -5.14 -14.22
CA VAL A 32 -1.85 -5.38 -12.85
C VAL A 32 -3.17 -6.15 -12.83
N ALA A 33 -4.11 -5.84 -13.72
CA ALA A 33 -5.42 -6.48 -13.79
C ALA A 33 -5.33 -7.94 -14.22
N THR A 34 -4.40 -8.27 -15.12
CA THR A 34 -4.13 -9.63 -15.58
C THR A 34 -3.22 -10.42 -14.62
N GLY A 35 -2.57 -9.73 -13.68
CA GLY A 35 -1.57 -10.31 -12.77
C GLY A 35 -0.21 -10.55 -13.43
N ALA A 36 0.01 -10.03 -14.65
CA ALA A 36 1.29 -10.09 -15.34
C ALA A 36 2.33 -9.13 -14.75
N THR A 37 1.88 -8.03 -14.13
CA THR A 37 2.74 -7.01 -13.52
C THR A 37 2.39 -6.85 -12.05
N ILE A 38 3.40 -6.88 -11.18
CA ILE A 38 3.24 -6.46 -9.78
C ILE A 38 3.67 -4.99 -9.67
N ALA A 39 2.73 -4.12 -9.30
CA ALA A 39 3.00 -2.71 -9.03
C ALA A 39 2.83 -2.39 -7.54
N THR A 40 3.37 -1.26 -7.09
CA THR A 40 3.12 -0.76 -5.73
C THR A 40 3.14 0.77 -5.70
N LEU A 41 2.48 1.36 -4.70
CA LEU A 41 2.49 2.81 -4.45
C LEU A 41 3.50 3.15 -3.34
N ALA A 42 4.45 4.02 -3.66
CA ALA A 42 5.43 4.56 -2.74
C ALA A 42 5.10 6.03 -2.43
N LEU A 43 4.26 6.22 -1.41
CA LEU A 43 3.79 7.53 -0.97
C LEU A 43 4.49 7.97 0.33
N ASP A 44 4.35 7.17 1.38
CA ASP A 44 4.80 7.49 2.74
C ASP A 44 6.32 7.71 2.85
N GLU A 45 6.71 8.68 3.69
CA GLU A 45 8.10 9.07 3.96
C GLU A 45 8.54 8.80 5.41
N GLY A 46 7.79 7.96 6.13
CA GLY A 46 8.14 7.45 7.46
C GLY A 46 7.45 8.16 8.62
N ASP A 47 6.61 9.16 8.34
CA ASP A 47 5.77 9.83 9.35
C ASP A 47 4.39 9.19 9.49
N GLY A 48 4.03 8.24 8.61
CA GLY A 48 2.76 7.53 8.62
C GLY A 48 1.59 8.40 8.15
N ALA A 49 1.84 9.59 7.61
CA ALA A 49 0.79 10.54 7.29
C ALA A 49 -0.06 10.13 6.08
N TRP A 50 0.52 9.38 5.13
CA TRP A 50 -0.13 9.01 3.86
C TRP A 50 -0.80 10.21 3.17
N ASP A 51 -0.14 11.36 3.23
CA ASP A 51 -0.59 12.64 2.69
C ASP A 51 0.37 13.10 1.57
N PRO A 52 -0.08 13.12 0.30
CA PRO A 52 0.72 13.58 -0.82
C PRO A 52 1.30 14.99 -0.63
N ALA A 53 0.61 15.89 0.06
CA ALA A 53 1.08 17.26 0.27
C ALA A 53 2.35 17.34 1.14
N ARG A 54 2.64 16.28 1.90
CA ARG A 54 3.81 16.19 2.81
C ARG A 54 5.03 15.53 2.19
N VAL A 55 4.93 14.99 0.96
CA VAL A 55 6.02 14.31 0.25
C VAL A 55 7.19 15.24 -0.03
N THR A 56 8.40 14.89 0.38
CA THR A 56 9.63 15.67 0.18
C THR A 56 10.54 15.07 -0.89
N VAL A 57 10.34 13.81 -1.30
CA VAL A 57 11.01 13.23 -2.48
C VAL A 57 10.78 14.14 -3.67
N THR A 58 11.83 14.49 -4.39
CA THR A 58 11.77 15.45 -5.52
C THR A 58 11.88 14.75 -6.85
N ALA A 59 11.17 15.28 -7.85
CA ALA A 59 11.36 14.96 -9.25
C ALA A 59 11.95 16.16 -9.98
N HIS A 60 12.92 15.93 -10.85
CA HIS A 60 13.43 16.95 -11.75
C HIS A 60 13.42 16.44 -13.19
N ARG A 61 13.14 17.35 -14.12
CA ARG A 61 13.07 17.05 -15.56
C ARG A 61 14.49 17.01 -16.14
N GLU A 62 14.81 15.93 -16.84
CA GLU A 62 16.04 15.76 -17.61
C GLU A 62 15.68 15.38 -19.06
N GLY A 63 15.62 16.39 -19.93
CA GLY A 63 15.15 16.24 -21.30
C GLY A 63 13.67 15.82 -21.35
N SER A 64 13.41 14.67 -21.97
CA SER A 64 12.07 14.04 -22.01
C SER A 64 11.81 13.07 -20.86
N SER A 65 12.76 12.90 -19.94
CA SER A 65 12.67 11.97 -18.81
C SER A 65 12.66 12.70 -17.47
N TYR A 66 12.33 11.99 -16.40
CA TYR A 66 12.44 12.50 -15.04
C TYR A 66 13.43 11.69 -14.22
N ARG A 67 13.93 12.36 -13.19
CA ARG A 67 14.84 11.79 -12.22
C ARG A 67 14.31 12.03 -10.82
N LEU A 68 14.25 10.97 -10.03
CA LEU A 68 13.73 11.00 -8.68
C LEU A 68 14.87 10.96 -7.66
N ALA A 69 14.79 11.82 -6.65
CA ALA A 69 15.77 11.87 -5.57
C ALA A 69 15.08 11.86 -4.19
N GLY A 70 15.56 10.99 -3.31
CA GLY A 70 15.09 10.90 -1.92
C GLY A 70 14.88 9.45 -1.47
N ARG A 71 13.96 9.24 -0.53
CA ARG A 71 13.72 7.92 0.07
C ARG A 71 12.26 7.71 0.40
N LYS A 72 11.77 6.50 0.11
CA LYS A 72 10.49 5.97 0.60
C LYS A 72 10.80 4.84 1.58
N PRO A 73 10.72 5.06 2.90
CA PRO A 73 11.26 4.14 3.89
C PRO A 73 10.43 2.87 4.04
N GLN A 74 9.12 2.90 3.77
CA GLN A 74 8.20 1.80 4.01
C GLN A 74 7.24 1.61 2.83
N VAL A 75 7.67 0.85 1.82
CA VAL A 75 6.86 0.54 0.63
C VAL A 75 6.41 -0.91 0.69
N LEU A 76 5.10 -1.13 0.70
CA LEU A 76 4.50 -2.46 0.70
C LEU A 76 4.91 -3.24 -0.55
N ASP A 77 5.36 -4.48 -0.36
CA ASP A 77 5.83 -5.37 -1.42
C ASP A 77 6.88 -4.76 -2.36
N GLY A 78 7.58 -3.70 -1.95
CA GLY A 78 8.53 -2.99 -2.82
C GLY A 78 9.73 -3.84 -3.26
N THR A 79 10.01 -4.97 -2.60
CA THR A 79 11.02 -5.94 -3.04
C THR A 79 10.57 -6.81 -4.21
N VAL A 80 9.28 -7.07 -4.36
CA VAL A 80 8.73 -7.95 -5.41
C VAL A 80 8.02 -7.18 -6.52
N ALA A 81 7.67 -5.91 -6.29
CA ALA A 81 7.12 -5.05 -7.32
C ALA A 81 8.13 -4.85 -8.47
N GLU A 82 7.60 -4.94 -9.69
CA GLU A 82 8.30 -4.69 -10.95
C GLU A 82 8.21 -3.20 -11.33
N GLN A 83 7.07 -2.57 -11.01
CA GLN A 83 6.83 -1.14 -11.16
C GLN A 83 6.59 -0.50 -9.79
N ILE A 84 7.28 0.61 -9.53
CA ILE A 84 7.09 1.39 -8.31
C ILE A 84 6.51 2.74 -8.72
N LEU A 85 5.25 2.96 -8.33
CA LEU A 85 4.57 4.23 -8.51
C LEU A 85 5.01 5.15 -7.38
N VAL A 86 5.90 6.09 -7.68
CA VAL A 86 6.47 7.00 -6.71
C VAL A 86 5.71 8.32 -6.73
N VAL A 87 5.20 8.74 -5.58
CA VAL A 87 4.72 10.11 -5.41
C VAL A 87 5.93 10.98 -5.06
N ALA A 88 6.19 11.98 -5.90
CA ALA A 88 7.31 12.90 -5.75
C ALA A 88 6.86 14.33 -6.06
N ARG A 89 7.58 15.32 -5.54
CA ARG A 89 7.31 16.73 -5.74
C ARG A 89 7.89 17.21 -7.06
N LEU A 90 7.03 17.65 -7.99
CA LEU A 90 7.37 18.28 -9.25
C LEU A 90 6.90 19.73 -9.19
N ASP A 91 7.81 20.69 -9.34
CA ASP A 91 7.50 22.12 -9.34
C ASP A 91 6.62 22.60 -8.16
N GLY A 92 6.77 21.95 -7.01
CA GLY A 92 6.06 22.27 -5.76
C GLY A 92 4.79 21.45 -5.50
N ALA A 93 4.25 20.72 -6.48
CA ALA A 93 3.07 19.89 -6.37
C ALA A 93 3.41 18.38 -6.30
N PRO A 94 2.58 17.54 -5.67
CA PRO A 94 2.77 16.09 -5.72
C PRO A 94 2.36 15.56 -7.10
N ALA A 95 3.27 14.87 -7.78
CA ALA A 95 3.05 14.18 -9.04
C ALA A 95 3.35 12.69 -8.92
N LEU A 96 2.81 11.89 -9.85
CA LEU A 96 2.97 10.44 -9.87
C LEU A 96 3.97 10.01 -10.93
N PHE A 97 4.90 9.14 -10.57
CA PHE A 97 5.91 8.63 -11.48
C PHE A 97 5.97 7.11 -11.48
N ALA A 98 6.11 6.48 -12.64
CA ALA A 98 6.48 5.08 -12.77
C ALA A 98 8.01 4.95 -12.80
N ALA A 99 8.57 4.23 -11.83
CA ALA A 99 9.96 3.82 -11.81
C ALA A 99 10.07 2.29 -11.92
N PRO A 100 10.75 1.75 -12.95
CA PRO A 100 11.07 0.34 -13.00
C PRO A 100 11.86 -0.07 -11.77
N SER A 101 11.57 -1.23 -11.20
CA SER A 101 12.21 -1.66 -9.95
C SER A 101 13.73 -1.87 -10.05
N SER A 102 14.25 -2.00 -11.29
CA SER A 102 15.68 -2.04 -11.61
C SER A 102 16.37 -0.67 -11.54
N SER A 103 15.62 0.43 -11.60
CA SER A 103 16.16 1.79 -11.56
C SER A 103 16.38 2.34 -10.15
N VAL A 104 15.95 1.60 -9.12
CA VAL A 104 15.99 2.04 -7.72
C VAL A 104 16.70 1.03 -6.83
N LYS A 105 17.29 1.51 -5.73
CA LYS A 105 17.88 0.61 -4.73
C LYS A 105 16.81 0.18 -3.74
N ARG A 106 16.71 -1.13 -3.52
CA ARG A 106 15.67 -1.74 -2.68
C ARG A 106 16.30 -2.52 -1.54
N LYS A 107 15.75 -2.34 -0.33
CA LYS A 107 16.17 -3.12 0.85
C LYS A 107 14.94 -3.66 1.56
N GLN A 108 14.81 -4.99 1.62
CA GLN A 108 13.78 -5.64 2.42
C GLN A 108 13.91 -5.23 3.89
N LEU A 109 12.77 -4.91 4.50
CA LEU A 109 12.68 -4.61 5.92
C LEU A 109 12.21 -5.85 6.69
N ARG A 110 12.65 -5.93 7.95
CA ARG A 110 12.08 -6.85 8.91
C ARG A 110 10.87 -6.17 9.55
N THR A 111 9.69 -6.71 9.30
CA THR A 111 8.41 -6.20 9.81
C THR A 111 7.88 -7.09 10.95
N LEU A 112 6.98 -6.54 11.76
CA LEU A 112 6.26 -7.32 12.79
C LEU A 112 5.33 -8.36 12.13
N ASP A 113 4.62 -7.92 11.09
CA ASP A 113 3.75 -8.77 10.30
C ASP A 113 4.48 -9.26 9.04
N PRO A 114 4.84 -10.56 8.96
CA PRO A 114 5.51 -11.12 7.80
C PRO A 114 4.60 -11.23 6.57
N THR A 115 3.28 -11.12 6.73
CA THR A 115 2.32 -11.10 5.62
C THR A 115 2.25 -9.73 4.94
N ARG A 116 2.74 -8.68 5.62
CA ARG A 116 2.87 -7.30 5.12
C ARG A 116 4.34 -6.96 4.88
N ARG A 117 4.93 -7.58 3.87
CA ARG A 117 6.32 -7.34 3.48
C ARG A 117 6.51 -5.88 3.08
N GLN A 118 7.58 -5.27 3.54
CA GLN A 118 7.93 -3.90 3.21
C GLN A 118 9.38 -3.81 2.75
N ALA A 119 9.65 -2.80 1.92
CA ALA A 119 10.98 -2.45 1.49
C ALA A 119 11.22 -0.96 1.67
N ARG A 120 12.46 -0.60 1.98
CA ARG A 120 12.96 0.75 1.74
C ARG A 120 13.33 0.88 0.27
N ILE A 121 12.91 1.97 -0.34
CA ILE A 121 13.29 2.38 -1.68
C ILE A 121 14.15 3.64 -1.57
N ASP A 122 15.40 3.53 -1.99
CA ASP A 122 16.33 4.67 -2.10
C ASP A 122 16.37 5.11 -3.57
N LEU A 123 16.01 6.38 -3.80
CA LEU A 123 15.93 7.04 -5.11
C LEU A 123 17.16 7.93 -5.23
N ASN A 124 18.16 7.48 -5.98
CA ASN A 124 19.41 8.21 -6.19
C ASN A 124 19.49 8.59 -7.66
N ASP A 125 18.84 9.70 -8.02
CA ASP A 125 18.74 10.13 -9.42
C ASP A 125 18.10 9.04 -10.31
N ALA A 126 17.05 8.42 -9.77
CA ALA A 126 16.45 7.24 -10.40
C ALA A 126 15.61 7.66 -11.62
N PRO A 127 15.84 7.09 -12.81
CA PRO A 127 15.01 7.37 -13.98
C PRO A 127 13.57 6.91 -13.74
N ALA A 128 12.64 7.80 -14.07
CA ALA A 128 11.22 7.55 -13.96
C ALA A 128 10.44 8.28 -15.07
N GLN A 129 9.23 7.80 -15.32
CA GLN A 129 8.27 8.39 -16.26
C GLN A 129 7.14 9.05 -15.47
N LEU A 130 6.79 10.29 -15.82
CA LEU A 130 5.60 10.94 -15.27
C LEU A 130 4.35 10.23 -15.78
N LEU A 131 3.37 10.02 -14.90
CA LEU A 131 2.05 9.50 -15.22
C LEU A 131 1.00 10.57 -14.98
N GLY A 132 0.23 10.90 -16.02
CA GLY A 132 -0.85 11.88 -15.92
C GLY A 132 -0.34 13.32 -15.71
N PRO A 133 -1.08 14.15 -14.96
CA PRO A 133 -0.77 15.58 -14.81
C PRO A 133 0.45 15.83 -13.91
N ASP A 134 1.04 17.03 -14.07
CA ASP A 134 2.13 17.53 -13.20
C ASP A 134 1.66 17.79 -11.74
N ASP A 135 0.35 17.76 -11.48
CA ASP A 135 -0.25 17.74 -10.13
C ASP A 135 -1.29 16.62 -10.04
N ALA A 136 -0.93 15.57 -9.29
CA ALA A 136 -1.73 14.37 -9.08
C ALA A 136 -2.54 14.44 -7.77
N THR A 137 -2.70 15.60 -7.14
CA THR A 137 -3.40 15.74 -5.85
C THR A 137 -4.81 15.14 -5.89
N ALA A 138 -5.61 15.47 -6.91
CA ALA A 138 -6.98 14.97 -7.04
C ALA A 138 -7.01 13.45 -7.30
N THR A 139 -6.15 12.97 -8.20
CA THR A 139 -5.97 11.54 -8.52
C THR A 139 -5.63 10.74 -7.25
N LEU A 140 -4.65 11.20 -6.47
CA LEU A 140 -4.21 10.53 -5.25
C LEU A 140 -5.27 10.59 -4.15
N ALA A 141 -5.99 11.70 -4.01
CA ALA A 141 -7.10 11.80 -3.05
C ALA A 141 -8.16 10.72 -3.30
N THR A 142 -8.67 10.62 -4.53
CA THR A 142 -9.68 9.62 -4.91
C THR A 142 -9.16 8.19 -4.75
N ALA A 143 -7.94 7.91 -5.22
CA ALA A 143 -7.34 6.57 -5.13
C ALA A 143 -7.13 6.13 -3.67
N LEU A 144 -6.66 7.03 -2.81
CA LEU A 144 -6.46 6.74 -1.39
C LEU A 144 -7.78 6.53 -0.66
N ASP A 145 -8.84 7.28 -0.98
CA ASP A 145 -10.16 7.04 -0.40
C ASP A 145 -10.71 5.65 -0.75
N ARG A 146 -10.57 5.21 -2.00
CA ARG A 146 -10.93 3.84 -2.39
C ARG A 146 -10.09 2.79 -1.66
N ALA A 147 -8.78 3.01 -1.54
CA ALA A 147 -7.90 2.10 -0.83
C ALA A 147 -8.23 2.00 0.67
N ARG A 148 -8.62 3.11 1.31
CA ARG A 148 -9.07 3.15 2.71
C ARG A 148 -10.32 2.31 2.92
N VAL A 149 -11.29 2.35 2.01
CA VAL A 149 -12.50 1.51 2.06
C VAL A 149 -12.13 0.02 2.01
N VAL A 150 -11.24 -0.38 1.10
CA VAL A 150 -10.81 -1.78 1.00
C VAL A 150 -10.02 -2.21 2.24
N LEU A 151 -9.17 -1.34 2.78
CA LEU A 151 -8.45 -1.62 4.02
C LEU A 151 -9.42 -1.81 5.19
N ALA A 152 -10.45 -0.97 5.31
CA ALA A 152 -11.47 -1.10 6.34
C ALA A 152 -12.25 -2.44 6.21
N ALA A 153 -12.60 -2.84 4.99
CA ALA A 153 -13.23 -4.13 4.74
C ALA A 153 -12.34 -5.32 5.12
N GLU A 154 -11.02 -5.23 4.86
CA GLU A 154 -10.05 -6.23 5.28
C GLU A 154 -9.97 -6.31 6.82
N GLN A 155 -9.86 -5.17 7.51
CA GLN A 155 -9.81 -5.12 8.96
C GLN A 155 -11.08 -5.68 9.61
N LEU A 156 -12.24 -5.43 9.02
CA LEU A 156 -13.51 -6.02 9.46
C LEU A 156 -13.49 -7.56 9.33
N GLY A 157 -12.99 -8.08 8.22
CA GLY A 157 -12.85 -9.53 8.02
C GLY A 157 -11.91 -10.16 9.04
N VAL A 158 -10.78 -9.51 9.33
CA VAL A 158 -9.83 -9.94 10.36
C VAL A 158 -10.48 -9.93 11.74
N ALA A 159 -11.14 -8.84 12.13
CA ALA A 159 -11.82 -8.71 13.41
C ALA A 159 -12.91 -9.78 13.58
N ARG A 160 -13.73 -10.01 12.54
CA ARG A 160 -14.76 -11.06 12.56
C ARG A 160 -14.14 -12.43 12.77
N ARG A 161 -13.05 -12.76 12.06
CA ARG A 161 -12.40 -14.06 12.22
C ARG A 161 -11.76 -14.21 13.60
N CYS A 162 -11.16 -13.15 14.14
CA CYS A 162 -10.66 -13.15 15.51
C CYS A 162 -11.77 -13.40 16.52
N LEU A 163 -12.93 -12.76 16.38
CA LEU A 163 -14.09 -12.98 17.24
C LEU A 163 -14.59 -14.44 17.15
N GLU A 164 -14.80 -14.95 15.93
CA GLU A 164 -15.22 -16.34 15.69
C GLU A 164 -14.29 -17.34 16.40
N MET A 165 -12.97 -17.21 16.21
CA MET A 165 -11.98 -18.08 16.85
C MET A 165 -11.98 -17.93 18.38
N THR A 166 -12.18 -16.72 18.88
CA THR A 166 -12.22 -16.46 20.33
C THR A 166 -13.45 -17.08 20.98
N VAL A 167 -14.62 -16.96 20.33
CA VAL A 167 -15.88 -17.60 20.78
C VAL A 167 -15.73 -19.12 20.79
N GLU A 168 -15.18 -19.70 19.71
CA GLU A 168 -14.91 -21.14 19.63
C GLU A 168 -14.01 -21.59 20.78
N TYR A 169 -12.87 -20.92 20.97
CA TYR A 169 -11.93 -21.24 22.04
C TYR A 169 -12.55 -21.10 23.44
N ALA A 170 -13.38 -20.07 23.66
CA ALA A 170 -14.06 -19.86 24.93
C ALA A 170 -15.04 -21.00 25.28
N GLY A 171 -15.65 -21.63 24.27
CA GLY A 171 -16.50 -22.81 24.44
C GLY A 171 -15.71 -24.10 24.74
N LEU A 172 -14.49 -24.22 24.21
CA LEU A 172 -13.66 -25.43 24.33
C LEU A 172 -12.75 -25.42 25.57
N ARG A 173 -12.30 -24.25 26.01
CA ARG A 173 -11.32 -24.14 27.09
C ARG A 173 -12.00 -24.30 28.46
N PHE A 174 -11.63 -25.34 29.20
CA PHE A 174 -12.09 -25.58 30.57
C PHE A 174 -11.15 -25.02 31.63
N GLN A 175 -11.69 -24.24 32.57
CA GLN A 175 -11.01 -23.84 33.82
C GLN A 175 -12.04 -23.70 34.94
N PHE A 176 -11.60 -23.94 36.18
CA PHE A 176 -12.47 -23.87 37.37
C PHE A 176 -13.75 -24.73 37.21
N GLY A 177 -13.61 -25.92 36.62
CA GLY A 177 -14.68 -26.91 36.51
C GLY A 177 -15.71 -26.68 35.39
N ARG A 178 -15.54 -25.68 34.52
CA ARG A 178 -16.46 -25.39 33.40
C ARG A 178 -15.78 -24.67 32.23
N PRO A 179 -16.42 -24.58 31.05
CA PRO A 179 -15.89 -23.77 29.95
C PRO A 179 -15.74 -22.29 30.34
N ILE A 180 -14.67 -21.63 29.90
CA ILE A 180 -14.42 -20.22 30.24
C ILE A 180 -15.49 -19.28 29.67
N GLY A 181 -16.13 -19.65 28.56
CA GLY A 181 -17.27 -18.93 27.98
C GLY A 181 -18.52 -18.91 28.86
N SER A 182 -18.57 -19.68 29.96
CA SER A 182 -19.68 -19.63 30.92
C SER A 182 -19.56 -18.50 31.96
N PHE A 183 -18.38 -17.87 32.10
CA PHE A 183 -18.19 -16.75 33.01
C PHE A 183 -18.72 -15.45 32.39
N GLN A 184 -19.45 -14.65 33.17
CA GLN A 184 -20.05 -13.39 32.68
C GLN A 184 -19.01 -12.40 32.16
N ALA A 185 -17.85 -12.29 32.83
CA ALA A 185 -16.76 -11.42 32.40
C ALA A 185 -16.27 -11.74 30.96
N VAL A 186 -16.27 -13.02 30.58
CA VAL A 186 -15.90 -13.46 29.23
C VAL A 186 -17.05 -13.19 28.25
N ARG A 187 -18.30 -13.52 28.62
CA ARG A 187 -19.47 -13.30 27.76
C ARG A 187 -19.72 -11.84 27.42
N HIS A 188 -19.58 -10.94 28.40
CA HIS A 188 -19.74 -9.50 28.15
C HIS A 188 -18.69 -9.00 27.17
N GLY A 189 -17.41 -9.33 27.39
CA GLY A 189 -16.35 -8.92 26.46
C GLY A 189 -16.57 -9.43 25.03
N LEU A 190 -17.11 -10.63 24.86
CA LEU A 190 -17.46 -11.18 23.54
C LEU A 190 -18.72 -10.57 22.92
N ALA A 191 -19.63 -10.03 23.73
CA ALA A 191 -20.86 -9.40 23.25
C ALA A 191 -20.65 -7.93 22.82
N ASP A 192 -19.66 -7.25 23.41
CA ASP A 192 -19.30 -5.86 23.10
C ASP A 192 -18.42 -5.71 21.85
N MET A 193 -17.82 -6.82 21.37
CA MET A 193 -16.95 -6.89 20.18
C MET A 193 -17.75 -7.04 18.89
#